data_AF-A0A2V3DPE1-F1
#
_entry.id   AF-A0A2V3DPE1-F1
#
_cell.length_a   1.000
_cell.length_b   1.000
_cell.length_c   1.000
_cell.angle_alpha   90.00
_cell.angle_beta   90.00
_cell.angle_gamma   90.00
#
_symmetry.space_group_name_H-M   'P 1'
#
loop_
_entity.id
_entity.type
_entity.pdbx_description
1 polymer ?
#
loop_
_entity_poly.entity_id
_entity_poly.type
_entity_poly.pdbx_seq_one_letter_code
_entity_poly.pdbx_strand_id
1 'polypeptide(L)'
;MPGARFETPHREFFLYHGSVSENGSWDIATEDQAPGQPWLPEPAYIWPADRSWCISNDVDPHWTGIGAGAEAIEALCEDERLDVIPADPAQPQPFYT
;
A
#
# COMPACT_ATOMS: atom_id res chain seq x y z
N MET A 1 -12.68 18.45 4.48
CA MET A 1 -11.36 19.12 4.45
C MET A 1 -10.39 18.12 3.85
N PRO A 2 -9.63 18.44 2.80
CA PRO A 2 -8.67 17.48 2.25
C PRO A 2 -7.62 17.09 3.29
N GLY A 3 -7.20 15.83 3.27
CA GLY A 3 -6.16 15.30 4.15
C GLY A 3 -4.81 16.00 3.97
N ALA A 4 -3.85 15.72 4.86
CA ALA A 4 -2.51 16.27 4.74
C ALA A 4 -1.82 15.71 3.49
N ARG A 5 -1.24 16.57 2.65
CA ARG A 5 -0.62 16.20 1.38
C ARG A 5 0.85 15.84 1.58
N PHE A 6 1.32 14.76 0.95
CA PHE A 6 2.73 14.40 0.92
C PHE A 6 3.16 13.96 -0.48
N GLU A 7 4.41 14.22 -0.83
CA GLU A 7 4.96 13.95 -2.16
C GLU A 7 6.14 12.98 -2.05
N THR A 8 6.18 11.99 -2.93
CA THR A 8 7.36 11.17 -3.22
C THR A 8 7.88 11.54 -4.60
N PRO A 9 9.09 11.12 -4.99
CA PRO A 9 9.46 11.19 -6.40
C PRO A 9 8.36 10.53 -7.24
N HIS A 10 7.83 11.28 -8.22
CA HIS A 10 6.85 10.84 -9.21
C HIS A 10 5.41 10.57 -8.74
N ARG A 11 5.07 10.70 -7.45
CA ARG A 11 3.69 10.51 -6.96
C ARG A 11 3.32 11.50 -5.85
N GLU A 12 2.07 11.94 -5.86
CA GLU A 12 1.47 12.79 -4.82
C GLU A 12 0.38 12.01 -4.10
N PHE A 13 0.33 12.12 -2.78
CA PHE A 13 -0.58 11.38 -1.92
C PHE A 13 -1.27 12.28 -0.91
N PHE A 14 -2.42 11.81 -0.43
CA PHE A 14 -3.17 12.43 0.67
C PHE A 14 -3.27 11.46 1.84
N LEU A 15 -2.94 11.95 3.03
CA LEU A 15 -3.03 11.20 4.27
C LEU A 15 -4.38 11.44 4.95
N TYR A 16 -5.07 10.34 5.24
CA TYR A 16 -6.31 10.31 5.99
C TYR A 16 -6.14 9.48 7.26
N HIS A 17 -6.90 9.83 8.29
CA HIS A 17 -6.97 9.11 9.55
C HIS A 17 -8.42 8.75 9.84
N GLY A 18 -8.65 7.49 10.20
CA GLY A 18 -9.98 6.99 10.52
C GLY A 18 -9.94 5.52 10.92
N SER A 19 -11.09 5.01 11.32
CA SER A 19 -11.33 3.59 11.48
C SER A 19 -11.39 2.90 10.12
N VAL A 20 -11.10 1.58 10.11
CA VAL A 20 -11.22 0.76 8.89
C VAL A 20 -12.66 0.77 8.34
N SER A 21 -13.66 0.91 9.21
CA SER A 21 -15.08 1.01 8.82
C SER A 21 -15.43 2.30 8.07
N GLU A 22 -14.58 3.33 8.13
CA GLU A 22 -14.76 4.58 7.39
C GLU A 22 -14.03 4.58 6.03
N ASN A 23 -13.37 3.48 5.67
CA ASN A 23 -12.74 3.33 4.37
C ASN A 23 -13.79 3.41 3.25
N GLY A 24 -13.56 4.28 2.27
CA GLY A 24 -14.49 4.53 1.15
C GLY A 24 -15.56 5.60 1.41
N SER A 25 -15.73 6.07 2.65
CA SER A 25 -16.64 7.19 2.98
C SER A 25 -15.91 8.53 3.15
N TRP A 26 -14.61 8.57 2.88
CA TRP A 26 -13.87 9.83 2.86
C TRP A 26 -14.28 10.60 1.61
N ASP A 27 -14.87 11.79 1.80
CA ASP A 27 -15.21 12.74 0.72
C ASP A 27 -13.93 13.25 0.05
N ILE A 28 -13.25 12.39 -0.69
CA ILE A 28 -12.11 12.72 -1.54
C ILE A 28 -12.71 13.16 -2.87
N ALA A 29 -13.07 14.44 -2.96
CA ALA A 29 -13.42 15.04 -4.24
C ALA A 29 -12.16 15.04 -5.11
N THR A 30 -12.06 14.12 -6.08
CA THR A 30 -11.08 14.25 -7.14
C THR A 30 -11.75 14.94 -8.32
N GLU A 31 -11.36 16.18 -8.59
CA GLU A 31 -11.76 16.88 -9.82
C GLU A 31 -11.33 16.10 -11.09
N ASP A 32 -10.39 15.16 -10.93
CA ASP A 32 -9.84 14.27 -11.97
C ASP A 32 -10.52 12.89 -12.07
N GLN A 33 -11.69 12.69 -11.46
CA GLN A 33 -12.44 11.44 -11.62
C GLN A 33 -12.87 11.26 -13.10
N ALA A 34 -12.24 10.32 -13.81
CA ALA A 34 -12.60 10.00 -15.17
C ALA A 34 -14.08 9.56 -15.24
N PRO A 35 -14.85 9.98 -16.26
CA PRO A 35 -16.26 9.58 -16.39
C PRO A 35 -16.43 8.06 -16.35
N GLY A 36 -17.19 7.57 -15.38
CA GLY A 36 -17.48 6.13 -15.24
C GLY A 36 -16.59 5.35 -14.26
N GLN A 37 -15.69 6.02 -13.52
CA GLN A 37 -14.97 5.42 -12.38
C GLN A 37 -15.82 5.57 -11.10
N PRO A 38 -16.52 4.52 -10.64
CA PRO A 38 -17.51 4.65 -9.57
C PRO A 38 -16.88 4.66 -8.16
N TRP A 39 -15.58 4.42 -8.05
CA TRP A 39 -14.89 4.15 -6.80
C TRP A 39 -13.57 4.90 -6.72
N LEU A 40 -13.20 5.30 -5.51
CA LEU A 40 -11.85 5.79 -5.23
C LEU A 40 -10.85 4.64 -5.47
N PRO A 41 -9.63 4.92 -5.97
CA PRO A 41 -8.58 3.92 -5.98
C PRO A 41 -8.31 3.47 -4.54
N GLU A 42 -8.05 2.17 -4.35
CA GLU A 42 -7.68 1.63 -3.04
C GLU A 42 -6.48 2.42 -2.46
N PRO A 43 -6.43 2.69 -1.15
CA PRO A 43 -5.34 3.47 -0.58
C PRO A 43 -3.99 2.83 -0.90
N ALA A 44 -3.05 3.64 -1.44
CA ALA A 44 -1.73 3.17 -1.81
C ALA A 44 -0.92 2.64 -0.61
N TYR A 45 -1.25 3.10 0.60
CA TYR A 45 -0.65 2.64 1.84
C TYR A 45 -1.69 2.60 2.96
N ILE A 46 -1.66 1.55 3.78
CA ILE A 46 -2.53 1.37 4.94
C ILE A 46 -1.68 0.88 6.11
N TRP A 47 -1.78 1.56 7.26
CA TRP A 47 -1.10 1.15 8.48
C TRP A 47 -1.93 1.51 9.73
N PRO A 48 -1.79 0.76 10.83
CA PRO A 48 -2.42 1.07 12.11
C PRO A 48 -1.72 2.24 12.80
N ALA A 49 -2.37 2.87 13.78
CA ALA A 49 -1.83 4.04 14.49
C ALA A 49 -0.46 3.79 15.17
N ASP A 50 -0.18 2.55 15.58
CA ASP A 50 1.09 2.11 16.18
C ASP A 50 2.18 1.78 15.14
N ARG A 51 1.85 1.81 13.84
CA ARG A 51 2.75 1.49 12.71
C ARG A 51 3.37 0.09 12.80
N SER A 52 2.67 -0.87 13.43
CA SER A 52 3.18 -2.24 13.57
C SER A 52 3.32 -2.98 12.24
N TRP A 53 2.60 -2.56 11.20
CA TRP A 53 2.65 -3.12 9.84
C TRP A 53 2.22 -2.07 8.81
N CYS A 54 2.50 -2.32 7.53
CA CYS A 54 2.04 -1.49 6.42
C CYS A 54 1.67 -2.39 5.25
N ILE A 55 0.51 -2.15 4.63
CA ILE A 55 0.11 -2.73 3.36
C ILE A 55 0.31 -1.64 2.30
N SER A 56 1.08 -1.93 1.25
CA SER A 56 1.16 -1.06 0.08
C SER A 56 0.36 -1.63 -1.08
N ASN A 57 -0.50 -0.81 -1.66
CA ASN A 57 -1.16 -1.06 -2.93
C ASN A 57 -0.41 -0.27 -4.00
N ASP A 58 0.70 -0.83 -4.48
CA ASP A 58 1.44 -0.25 -5.61
C ASP A 58 0.96 -0.91 -6.90
N VAL A 59 0.76 -0.11 -7.94
CA VAL A 59 0.07 -0.54 -9.15
C VAL A 59 0.97 -1.35 -10.10
N ASP A 60 2.25 -1.57 -9.78
CA ASP A 60 3.26 -1.90 -10.80
C ASP A 60 4.20 -3.12 -10.54
N PRO A 61 3.97 -4.01 -9.56
CA PRO A 61 4.32 -5.42 -9.82
C PRO A 61 3.28 -6.43 -9.34
N HIS A 62 3.27 -7.60 -9.99
CA HIS A 62 2.46 -8.77 -9.63
C HIS A 62 2.80 -9.39 -8.25
N TRP A 63 3.63 -8.73 -7.44
CA TRP A 63 4.17 -9.20 -6.17
C TRP A 63 3.81 -8.17 -5.08
N THR A 64 3.35 -8.65 -3.93
CA THR A 64 3.19 -7.81 -2.74
C THR A 64 4.49 -7.77 -1.96
N GLY A 65 5.08 -6.58 -1.79
CA GLY A 65 6.23 -6.39 -0.91
C GLY A 65 5.81 -6.33 0.57
N ILE A 66 6.51 -7.07 1.44
CA ILE A 66 6.26 -7.07 2.89
C ILE A 66 7.55 -6.68 3.62
N GLY A 67 7.54 -5.53 4.32
CA GLY A 67 8.61 -5.11 5.23
C GLY A 67 8.21 -5.36 6.68
N ALA A 68 8.88 -6.28 7.36
CA ALA A 68 8.58 -6.67 8.75
C ALA A 68 9.85 -7.04 9.53
N GLY A 69 9.69 -7.38 10.82
CA GLY A 69 10.78 -7.92 11.64
C GLY A 69 11.22 -9.32 11.18
N ALA A 70 12.47 -9.70 11.49
CA ALA A 70 13.09 -10.93 10.99
C ALA A 70 12.26 -12.20 11.28
N GLU A 71 11.70 -12.34 12.48
CA GLU A 71 10.86 -13.48 12.86
C GLU A 71 9.59 -13.59 12.00
N ALA A 72 8.95 -12.46 11.69
CA ALA A 72 7.77 -12.44 10.83
C ALA A 72 8.12 -12.77 9.36
N ILE A 73 9.29 -12.31 8.89
CA ILE A 73 9.77 -12.63 7.54
C ILE A 73 10.13 -14.12 7.43
N GLU A 74 10.79 -14.69 8.44
CA GLU A 74 11.12 -16.13 8.49
C GLU A 74 9.85 -16.99 8.45
N ALA A 75 8.85 -16.66 9.29
CA ALA A 75 7.58 -17.36 9.31
C ALA A 75 6.83 -17.32 7.96
N LEU A 76 6.93 -16.22 7.21
CA LEU A 76 6.33 -16.10 5.87
C LEU A 76 7.08 -16.97 4.85
N CYS A 77 8.41 -17.01 4.90
CA CYS A 77 9.23 -17.83 4.02
C CYS A 77 9.07 -19.34 4.28
N GLU A 78 8.71 -19.74 5.50
CA GLU A 78 8.48 -21.15 5.88
C GLU A 78 7.06 -21.65 5.58
N ASP A 79 6.10 -20.76 5.31
CA ASP A 79 4.70 -21.16 5.03
C ASP A 79 4.55 -21.66 3.59
N GLU A 80 4.52 -23.00 3.41
CA GLU A 80 4.41 -23.67 2.11
C GLU A 80 3.15 -23.31 1.30
N ARG A 81 2.16 -22.62 1.90
CA ARG A 81 0.96 -22.15 1.18
C ARG A 81 1.21 -20.86 0.42
N LEU A 82 2.33 -20.19 0.66
CA LEU A 82 2.71 -18.91 0.08
C LEU A 82 3.96 -19.08 -0.80
N ASP A 83 3.99 -18.43 -1.96
CA ASP A 83 5.22 -18.28 -2.75
C ASP A 83 5.91 -16.99 -2.33
N VAL A 84 6.88 -17.11 -1.43
CA VAL A 84 7.59 -15.98 -0.82
C VAL A 84 9.06 -16.08 -1.15
N ILE A 85 9.61 -15.00 -1.71
CA ILE A 85 11.05 -14.87 -1.94
C ILE A 85 11.61 -13.73 -1.08
N PRO A 86 12.77 -13.93 -0.42
CA PRO A 86 13.46 -12.83 0.23
C PRO A 86 13.86 -11.76 -0.78
N ALA A 87 13.60 -10.50 -0.45
CA ALA A 87 13.99 -9.35 -1.25
C ALA A 87 14.95 -8.45 -0.46
N ASP A 88 16.03 -8.00 -1.12
CA ASP A 88 16.91 -6.96 -0.58
C ASP A 88 16.35 -5.59 -0.98
N PRO A 89 15.96 -4.72 -0.03
CA PRO A 89 15.43 -3.39 -0.34
C PRO A 89 16.45 -2.46 -1.01
N ALA A 90 17.75 -2.77 -0.99
CA ALA A 90 18.79 -2.02 -1.68
C ALA A 90 18.96 -2.44 -3.16
N GLN A 91 18.29 -3.50 -3.60
CA GLN A 91 18.36 -4.02 -4.98
C GLN A 91 17.07 -3.71 -5.75
N PRO A 92 17.12 -3.70 -7.09
CA PRO A 92 15.92 -3.66 -7.91
C PRO A 92 14.97 -4.80 -7.53
N GLN A 93 13.71 -4.46 -7.30
CA GLN A 93 12.69 -5.44 -6.92
C GLN A 93 12.29 -6.31 -8.13
N PRO A 94 11.89 -7.57 -7.92
CA PRO A 94 11.46 -8.46 -9.00
C PRO A 94 10.31 -7.84 -9.81
N PHE A 95 10.44 -7.87 -11.14
CA PHE A 95 9.38 -7.53 -12.08
C PHE A 95 9.34 -8.61 -13.18
N TYR A 96 8.15 -8.91 -13.74
CA TYR A 96 8.08 -9.77 -14.92
C TYR A 96 8.61 -9.02 -16.15
N THR A 97 9.36 -9.72 -17.00
CA THR A 97 9.71 -9.30 -18.37
C THR A 97 8.65 -9.71 -19.36
#